data_AF-U7NGU9-F1
#
_entry.id   AF-U7NGU9-F1
#
_cell.length_a   1.000
_cell.length_b   1.000
_cell.length_c   1.000
_cell.angle_alpha   90.00
_cell.angle_beta   90.00
_cell.angle_gamma   90.00
#
_symmetry.space_group_name_H-M   'P 1'
#
loop_
_entity.id
_entity.type
_entity.pdbx_description
1 polymer ?
#
loop_
_entity_poly.entity_id
_entity_poly.type
_entity_poly.pdbx_seq_one_letter_code
_entity_poly.pdbx_strand_id
1 'polypeptide(L)'
;MKKLTAAERANRLREIETQREELMPEFSNIRSRLQNVQGQQANLEKQLQELTSPPPKHGWRTAGRSGDTARVRRELDQVRQSNEQLQEEMRPFQKQLDHLAKEEESLLNNPPKVSLADLQQTQAEITKLEIQIDRIGQAREEAAARTPTAGIESLKEEIAQAASDRDLLAADLDLGEGSEADLKKATTHLTKLRKQLAEQEETASLAGATQRGYEKRLADLSETKRQAEQEFRCQLSLYAKEIHDAGLQKIVKAFEEIGPALNEILAANKLSGTHGTGDEFSRLSGRVRLDMGGFHGIENNSISADEELVSERVAGILADIRKS
;
A
#
# COMPACT_ATOMS: atom_id res chain seq x y z
N MET A 1 16.66 14.33 -0.93
CA MET A 1 15.91 13.11 -1.33
C MET A 1 14.93 13.50 -2.43
N LYS A 2 14.55 12.59 -3.35
CA LYS A 2 13.39 12.83 -4.22
C LYS A 2 12.15 12.99 -3.34
N LYS A 3 11.21 13.87 -3.72
CA LYS A 3 9.89 13.87 -3.08
C LYS A 3 9.15 12.61 -3.53
N LEU A 4 8.70 11.81 -2.58
CA LEU A 4 7.83 10.67 -2.85
C LEU A 4 6.45 11.16 -3.32
N THR A 5 5.80 10.42 -4.21
CA THR A 5 4.38 10.66 -4.53
C THR A 5 3.47 10.29 -3.35
N ALA A 6 2.17 10.59 -3.43
CA ALA A 6 1.24 10.25 -2.35
C ALA A 6 1.11 8.73 -2.18
N ALA A 7 1.05 7.96 -3.28
CA ALA A 7 1.04 6.50 -3.27
C ALA A 7 2.39 5.91 -2.85
N GLU A 8 3.52 6.43 -3.33
CA GLU A 8 4.85 5.98 -2.88
C GLU A 8 5.01 6.13 -1.36
N ARG A 9 4.61 7.27 -0.79
CA ARG A 9 4.57 7.48 0.67
C ARG A 9 3.66 6.49 1.38
N ALA A 10 2.44 6.27 0.85
CA ALA A 10 1.48 5.35 1.47
C ALA A 10 1.96 3.89 1.43
N ASN A 11 2.60 3.47 0.34
CA ASN A 11 3.24 2.17 0.22
C ASN A 11 4.41 2.04 1.18
N ARG A 12 5.29 3.06 1.28
CA ARG A 12 6.44 3.04 2.19
C ARG A 12 6.03 2.94 3.66
N LEU A 13 4.93 3.60 4.06
CA LEU A 13 4.36 3.45 5.41
C LEU A 13 3.92 2.00 5.67
N ARG A 14 3.22 1.35 4.72
CA ARG A 14 2.83 -0.07 4.84
C ARG A 14 4.04 -1.00 4.87
N GLU A 15 5.07 -0.75 4.06
CA GLU A 15 6.32 -1.51 4.11
C GLU A 15 6.99 -1.41 5.49
N ILE A 16 6.98 -0.23 6.11
CA ILE A 16 7.49 -0.02 7.46
C ILE A 16 6.66 -0.79 8.48
N GLU A 17 5.33 -0.76 8.38
CA GLU A 17 4.43 -1.56 9.23
C GLU A 17 4.75 -3.06 9.11
N THR A 18 4.81 -3.61 7.89
CA THR A 18 5.17 -5.02 7.65
C THR A 18 6.57 -5.36 8.18
N GLN A 19 7.57 -4.52 7.93
CA GLN A 19 8.94 -4.74 8.44
C GLN A 19 8.99 -4.71 9.97
N ARG A 20 8.16 -3.89 10.64
CA ARG A 20 8.01 -3.89 12.10
C ARG A 20 7.32 -5.16 12.58
N GLU A 21 6.27 -5.64 11.90
CA GLU A 21 5.57 -6.89 12.22
C GLU A 21 6.49 -8.12 12.08
N GLU A 22 7.37 -8.15 11.08
CA GLU A 22 8.35 -9.23 10.87
C GLU A 22 9.47 -9.23 11.94
N LEU A 23 10.00 -8.05 12.31
CA LEU A 23 11.11 -7.93 13.26
C LEU A 23 10.69 -8.06 14.74
N MET A 24 9.47 -7.66 15.08
CA MET A 24 8.99 -7.62 16.47
C MET A 24 9.00 -8.99 17.19
N PRO A 25 8.58 -10.12 16.59
CA PRO A 25 8.63 -11.43 17.23
C PRO A 25 10.04 -11.87 17.65
N GLU A 26 11.03 -11.70 16.75
CA GLU A 26 12.43 -12.06 17.03
C GLU A 26 13.01 -11.15 18.12
N PHE A 27 12.78 -9.83 18.01
CA PHE A 27 13.20 -8.86 19.02
C PHE A 27 12.59 -9.16 20.40
N SER A 28 11.29 -9.47 20.46
CA SER A 28 10.59 -9.84 21.71
C SER A 28 11.11 -11.15 22.30
N ASN A 29 11.47 -12.14 21.48
CA ASN A 29 12.08 -13.39 21.93
C ASN A 29 13.47 -13.15 22.55
N ILE A 30 14.35 -12.43 21.85
CA ILE A 30 15.69 -12.09 22.35
C ILE A 30 15.58 -11.27 23.66
N ARG A 31 14.67 -10.30 23.72
CA ARG A 31 14.40 -9.51 24.93
C ARG A 31 13.92 -10.38 26.11
N SER A 32 13.06 -11.37 25.87
CA SER A 32 12.61 -12.32 26.89
C SER A 32 13.75 -13.21 27.38
N ARG A 33 14.56 -13.76 26.46
CA ARG A 33 15.79 -14.52 26.79
C ARG A 33 16.74 -13.67 27.65
N LEU A 34 16.98 -12.41 27.26
CA LEU A 34 17.83 -11.47 27.99
C LEU A 34 17.32 -11.20 29.41
N GLN A 35 16.03 -10.95 29.58
CA GLN A 35 15.41 -10.74 30.90
C GLN A 35 15.56 -11.98 31.81
N ASN A 36 15.41 -13.19 31.26
CA ASN A 36 15.61 -14.44 32.00
C ASN A 36 17.06 -14.62 32.44
N VAL A 37 18.02 -14.38 31.54
CA VAL A 37 19.47 -14.45 31.84
C VAL A 37 19.89 -13.40 32.87
N GLN A 38 19.36 -12.17 32.80
CA GLN A 38 19.58 -11.15 33.83
C GLN A 38 19.01 -11.56 35.20
N GLY A 39 17.83 -12.20 35.23
CA GLY A 39 17.27 -12.77 36.46
C GLY A 39 18.12 -13.90 37.05
N GLN A 40 18.66 -14.79 36.20
CA GLN A 40 19.61 -15.83 36.62
C GLN A 40 20.90 -15.21 37.18
N GLN A 41 21.45 -14.18 36.52
CA GLN A 41 22.65 -13.48 36.98
C GLN A 41 22.45 -12.90 38.39
N ALA A 42 21.35 -12.17 38.62
CA ALA A 42 21.04 -11.57 39.91
C ALA A 42 20.86 -12.62 41.03
N ASN A 43 20.33 -13.80 40.71
CA ASN A 43 20.20 -14.90 41.66
C ASN A 43 21.54 -15.56 41.99
N LEU A 44 22.42 -15.78 40.99
CA LEU A 44 23.77 -16.30 41.20
C LEU A 44 24.66 -15.31 41.97
N GLU A 45 24.50 -14.01 41.75
CA GLU A 45 25.22 -12.96 42.49
C GLU A 45 24.79 -12.95 43.97
N LYS A 46 23.50 -13.12 44.29
CA LYS A 46 23.02 -13.32 45.66
C LYS A 46 23.57 -14.59 46.31
N GLN A 47 23.52 -15.74 45.62
CA GLN A 47 24.08 -17.00 46.13
C GLN A 47 25.58 -16.87 46.39
N LEU A 48 26.33 -16.21 45.51
CA LEU A 48 27.75 -15.94 45.72
C LEU A 48 27.99 -15.02 46.93
N GLN A 49 27.14 -14.02 47.14
CA GLN A 49 27.18 -13.15 48.33
C GLN A 49 26.91 -13.93 49.62
N GLU A 50 25.89 -14.80 49.64
CA GLU A 50 25.57 -15.67 50.79
C GLU A 50 26.70 -16.65 51.10
N LEU A 51 27.29 -17.27 50.07
CA LEU A 51 28.41 -18.19 50.20
C LEU A 51 29.71 -17.49 50.62
N THR A 52 29.94 -16.24 50.24
CA THR A 52 31.14 -15.49 50.64
C THR A 52 31.00 -14.76 51.98
N SER A 53 29.77 -14.44 52.42
CA SER A 53 29.48 -13.76 53.69
C SER A 53 30.03 -14.52 54.92
N PRO A 54 30.44 -13.81 55.99
CA PRO A 54 30.90 -14.44 57.23
C PRO A 54 29.88 -15.44 57.80
N PRO A 55 30.31 -16.54 58.44
CA PRO A 55 29.38 -17.45 59.10
C PRO A 55 28.64 -16.74 60.24
N PRO A 56 27.35 -17.06 60.49
CA PRO A 56 26.65 -16.59 61.68
C PRO A 56 27.35 -17.10 62.94
N LYS A 57 27.39 -16.28 64.00
CA LYS A 57 28.19 -16.51 65.24
C LYS A 57 27.95 -17.83 65.98
N HIS A 58 26.88 -18.57 65.66
CA HIS A 58 26.50 -19.83 66.31
C HIS A 58 26.30 -21.00 65.33
N GLY A 59 26.81 -20.90 64.09
CA GLY A 59 26.72 -21.97 63.09
C GLY A 59 28.06 -22.71 62.86
N TRP A 60 28.03 -24.03 62.87
CA TRP A 60 29.12 -24.86 62.35
C TRP A 60 29.27 -24.67 60.82
N ARG A 61 30.48 -24.40 60.31
CA ARG A 61 30.82 -24.53 58.87
C ARG A 61 31.54 -25.88 58.66
N THR A 62 30.98 -26.87 57.95
CA THR A 62 30.76 -26.98 56.50
C THR A 62 32.04 -27.07 55.66
N ALA A 63 32.60 -28.28 55.55
CA ALA A 63 33.32 -28.69 54.34
C ALA A 63 32.33 -28.74 53.16
N GLY A 64 32.74 -28.26 51.98
CA GLY A 64 31.88 -28.15 50.78
C GLY A 64 31.86 -26.74 50.19
N ARG A 65 31.76 -25.71 51.04
CA ARG A 65 31.54 -24.29 50.69
C ARG A 65 32.53 -23.71 49.66
N SER A 66 33.77 -24.21 49.58
CA SER A 66 34.76 -23.81 48.57
C SER A 66 34.38 -24.31 47.16
N GLY A 67 33.97 -25.57 47.03
CA GLY A 67 33.52 -26.16 45.77
C GLY A 67 32.29 -25.45 45.22
N ASP A 68 31.32 -25.15 46.10
CA ASP A 68 30.11 -24.40 45.73
C ASP A 68 30.45 -22.99 45.23
N THR A 69 31.36 -22.26 45.90
CA THR A 69 31.78 -20.93 45.41
C THR A 69 32.50 -20.98 44.07
N ALA A 70 33.33 -22.00 43.82
CA ALA A 70 34.02 -22.16 42.54
C ALA A 70 33.04 -22.53 41.40
N ARG A 71 32.01 -23.33 41.72
CA ARG A 71 30.93 -23.68 40.80
C ARG A 71 30.07 -22.46 40.44
N VAL A 72 29.53 -21.75 41.44
CA VAL A 72 28.67 -20.57 41.23
C VAL A 72 29.40 -19.47 40.45
N ARG A 73 30.71 -19.29 40.65
CA ARG A 73 31.52 -18.36 39.82
C ARG A 73 31.54 -18.75 38.34
N ARG A 74 31.77 -20.03 38.01
CA ARG A 74 31.76 -20.50 36.61
C ARG A 74 30.39 -20.38 35.97
N GLU A 75 29.33 -20.70 36.70
CA GLU A 75 27.94 -20.54 36.24
C GLU A 75 27.63 -19.05 36.00
N LEU A 76 28.11 -18.15 36.87
CA LEU A 76 27.98 -16.70 36.71
C LEU A 76 28.75 -16.16 35.49
N ASP A 77 29.96 -16.64 35.24
CA ASP A 77 30.77 -16.24 34.08
C ASP A 77 30.12 -16.72 32.76
N GLN A 78 29.53 -17.91 32.74
CA GLN A 78 28.73 -18.41 31.59
C GLN A 78 27.47 -17.57 31.35
N VAL A 79 26.75 -17.23 32.42
CA VAL A 79 25.55 -16.37 32.35
C VAL A 79 25.91 -14.96 31.85
N ARG A 80 27.07 -14.42 32.23
CA ARG A 80 27.57 -13.13 31.72
C ARG A 80 27.90 -13.19 30.23
N GLN A 81 28.59 -14.23 29.76
CA GLN A 81 28.84 -14.44 28.33
C GLN A 81 27.55 -14.57 27.53
N SER A 82 26.55 -15.29 28.05
CA SER A 82 25.23 -15.39 27.41
C SER A 82 24.47 -14.05 27.40
N ASN A 83 24.60 -13.24 28.45
CA ASN A 83 24.02 -11.89 28.53
C ASN A 83 24.66 -10.97 27.47
N GLU A 84 25.98 -10.99 27.34
CA GLU A 84 26.72 -10.24 26.30
C GLU A 84 26.29 -10.68 24.89
N GLN A 85 26.26 -11.99 24.60
CA GLN A 85 25.79 -12.52 23.31
C GLN A 85 24.36 -12.07 22.97
N LEU A 86 23.43 -12.17 23.93
CA LEU A 86 22.04 -11.73 23.73
C LEU A 86 21.93 -10.21 23.49
N GLN A 87 22.77 -9.40 24.12
CA GLN A 87 22.84 -7.96 23.85
C GLN A 87 23.40 -7.65 22.45
N GLU A 88 24.35 -8.45 21.96
CA GLU A 88 24.88 -8.33 20.60
C GLU A 88 23.87 -8.80 19.55
N GLU A 89 23.17 -9.91 19.80
CA GLU A 89 22.02 -10.40 18.99
C GLU A 89 20.91 -9.34 18.91
N MET A 90 20.57 -8.67 20.02
CA MET A 90 19.48 -7.68 20.08
C MET A 90 19.80 -6.35 19.37
N ARG A 91 21.08 -5.94 19.35
CA ARG A 91 21.54 -4.65 18.85
C ARG A 91 21.18 -4.33 17.38
N PRO A 92 21.29 -5.25 16.39
CA PRO A 92 20.87 -4.98 15.01
C PRO A 92 19.35 -4.76 14.88
N PHE A 93 18.52 -5.59 15.53
CA PHE A 93 17.06 -5.43 15.53
C PHE A 93 16.64 -4.09 16.12
N GLN A 94 17.23 -3.69 17.26
CA GLN A 94 16.94 -2.39 17.86
C GLN A 94 17.28 -1.24 16.90
N LYS A 95 18.46 -1.28 16.25
CA LYS A 95 18.84 -0.26 15.26
C LYS A 95 17.89 -0.20 14.06
N GLN A 96 17.38 -1.34 13.60
CA GLN A 96 16.40 -1.39 12.50
C GLN A 96 15.06 -0.80 12.94
N LEU A 97 14.52 -1.23 14.09
CA LEU A 97 13.27 -0.69 14.64
C LEU A 97 13.37 0.83 14.92
N ASP A 98 14.49 1.30 15.49
CA ASP A 98 14.75 2.73 15.72
C ASP A 98 14.85 3.53 14.40
N HIS A 99 15.36 2.92 13.32
CA HIS A 99 15.44 3.55 12.01
C HIS A 99 14.06 3.64 11.35
N LEU A 100 13.30 2.55 11.37
CA LEU A 100 11.94 2.46 10.85
C LEU A 100 11.00 3.46 11.54
N ALA A 101 11.06 3.55 12.88
CA ALA A 101 10.26 4.50 13.65
C ALA A 101 10.56 5.98 13.27
N LYS A 102 11.84 6.32 13.03
CA LYS A 102 12.23 7.66 12.57
C LYS A 102 11.80 7.96 11.14
N GLU A 103 11.80 6.95 10.26
CA GLU A 103 11.30 7.09 8.89
C GLU A 103 9.78 7.30 8.89
N GLU A 104 9.05 6.49 9.65
CA GLU A 104 7.61 6.60 9.86
C GLU A 104 7.21 7.97 10.41
N GLU A 105 7.86 8.43 11.49
CA GLU A 105 7.66 9.76 12.07
C GLU A 105 7.92 10.88 11.04
N SER A 106 9.01 10.78 10.27
CA SER A 106 9.35 11.73 9.21
C SER A 106 8.27 11.79 8.11
N LEU A 107 7.79 10.62 7.66
CA LEU A 107 6.75 10.50 6.64
C LEU A 107 5.37 10.97 7.16
N LEU A 108 5.03 10.70 8.42
CA LEU A 108 3.78 11.13 9.06
C LEU A 108 3.74 12.66 9.26
N ASN A 109 4.84 13.25 9.71
CA ASN A 109 4.94 14.69 9.98
C ASN A 109 5.15 15.54 8.71
N ASN A 110 5.69 14.98 7.64
CA ASN A 110 5.96 15.68 6.38
C ASN A 110 5.25 15.02 5.18
N PRO A 111 3.90 14.98 5.14
CA PRO A 111 3.18 14.55 3.96
C PRO A 111 3.45 15.50 2.77
N PRO A 112 3.42 15.01 1.51
CA PRO A 112 3.41 15.90 0.36
C PRO A 112 2.14 16.75 0.41
N LYS A 113 2.27 18.04 0.13
CA LYS A 113 1.11 18.93 -0.04
C LYS A 113 0.41 18.60 -1.35
N VAL A 114 -0.92 18.57 -1.31
CA VAL A 114 -1.75 18.21 -2.48
C VAL A 114 -2.76 19.31 -2.71
N SER A 115 -2.67 19.95 -3.87
CA SER A 115 -3.62 20.95 -4.31
C SER A 115 -4.75 20.34 -5.15
N LEU A 116 -5.81 21.12 -5.36
CA LEU A 116 -6.88 20.79 -6.30
C LEU A 116 -6.35 20.59 -7.74
N ALA A 117 -5.27 21.29 -8.11
CA ALA A 117 -4.67 21.17 -9.45
C ALA A 117 -3.95 19.84 -9.65
N ASP A 118 -3.33 19.28 -8.60
CA ASP A 118 -2.71 17.95 -8.65
C ASP A 118 -3.79 16.87 -8.87
N LEU A 119 -4.90 16.96 -8.14
CA LEU A 119 -6.08 16.08 -8.32
C LEU A 119 -6.69 16.19 -9.72
N GLN A 120 -6.83 17.42 -10.24
CA GLN A 120 -7.28 17.67 -11.61
C GLN A 120 -6.36 17.01 -12.64
N GLN A 121 -5.04 17.16 -12.49
CA GLN A 121 -4.06 16.56 -13.39
C GLN A 121 -4.15 15.03 -13.37
N THR A 122 -4.12 14.39 -12.20
CA THR A 122 -4.19 12.92 -12.11
C THR A 122 -5.55 12.39 -12.58
N GLN A 123 -6.65 13.12 -12.35
CA GLN A 123 -7.96 12.76 -12.92
C GLN A 123 -7.97 12.83 -14.47
N ALA A 124 -7.38 13.86 -15.06
CA ALA A 124 -7.25 13.99 -16.51
C ALA A 124 -6.34 12.90 -17.10
N GLU A 125 -5.27 12.50 -16.40
CA GLU A 125 -4.41 11.37 -16.77
C GLU A 125 -5.18 10.04 -16.75
N ILE A 126 -6.01 9.77 -15.72
CA ILE A 126 -6.88 8.59 -15.66
C ILE A 126 -7.84 8.57 -16.86
N THR A 127 -8.56 9.66 -17.12
CA THR A 127 -9.52 9.75 -18.25
C THR A 127 -8.83 9.62 -19.61
N LYS A 128 -7.60 10.14 -19.76
CA LYS A 128 -6.78 9.93 -20.95
C LYS A 128 -6.36 8.47 -21.14
N LEU A 129 -6.06 7.75 -20.05
CA LEU A 129 -5.75 6.32 -20.08
C LEU A 129 -7.00 5.49 -20.43
N GLU A 130 -8.18 5.83 -19.89
CA GLU A 130 -9.46 5.20 -20.25
C GLU A 130 -9.73 5.31 -21.75
N ILE A 131 -9.66 6.53 -22.32
CA ILE A 131 -9.83 6.76 -23.76
C ILE A 131 -8.80 5.97 -24.60
N GLN A 132 -7.58 5.75 -24.10
CA GLN A 132 -6.58 4.93 -24.80
C GLN A 132 -6.88 3.43 -24.72
N ILE A 133 -7.34 2.95 -23.56
CA ILE A 133 -7.76 1.56 -23.36
C ILE A 133 -8.94 1.24 -24.28
N ASP A 134 -9.98 2.08 -24.32
CA ASP A 134 -11.15 1.89 -25.18
C ASP A 134 -10.77 1.84 -26.67
N ARG A 135 -9.94 2.79 -27.13
CA ARG A 135 -9.45 2.83 -28.52
C ARG A 135 -8.65 1.59 -28.90
N ILE A 136 -7.84 1.05 -27.99
CA ILE A 136 -7.05 -0.17 -28.25
C ILE A 136 -7.94 -1.41 -28.15
N GLY A 137 -8.96 -1.42 -27.29
CA GLY A 137 -10.00 -2.45 -27.25
C GLY A 137 -10.72 -2.56 -28.60
N GLN A 138 -11.21 -1.42 -29.12
CA GLN A 138 -11.83 -1.35 -30.45
C GLN A 138 -10.87 -1.81 -31.56
N ALA A 139 -9.62 -1.32 -31.58
CA ALA A 139 -8.63 -1.73 -32.57
C ALA A 139 -8.28 -3.24 -32.50
N ARG A 140 -8.32 -3.83 -31.30
CA ARG A 140 -8.14 -5.28 -31.07
C ARG A 140 -9.32 -6.07 -31.62
N GLU A 141 -10.55 -5.64 -31.34
CA GLU A 141 -11.78 -6.27 -31.86
C GLU A 141 -11.86 -6.20 -33.39
N GLU A 142 -11.58 -5.04 -33.98
CA GLU A 142 -11.51 -4.87 -35.44
C GLU A 142 -10.44 -5.78 -36.07
N ALA A 143 -9.27 -5.90 -35.45
CA ALA A 143 -8.21 -6.78 -35.93
C ALA A 143 -8.58 -8.26 -35.77
N ALA A 144 -9.35 -8.63 -34.74
CA ALA A 144 -9.82 -10.00 -34.54
C ALA A 144 -10.84 -10.39 -35.62
N ALA A 145 -11.80 -9.51 -35.89
CA ALA A 145 -12.81 -9.69 -36.94
C ALA A 145 -12.23 -9.81 -38.36
N ARG A 146 -11.02 -9.28 -38.60
CA ARG A 146 -10.29 -9.38 -39.88
C ARG A 146 -9.41 -10.63 -40.01
N THR A 147 -9.32 -11.49 -38.99
CA THR A 147 -8.45 -12.68 -39.03
C THR A 147 -9.14 -13.84 -39.77
N PRO A 148 -8.55 -14.39 -40.86
CA PRO A 148 -9.21 -15.39 -41.71
C PRO A 148 -9.11 -16.82 -41.12
N THR A 149 -9.69 -17.07 -39.95
CA THR A 149 -9.62 -18.39 -39.30
C THR A 149 -10.51 -19.44 -39.96
N ALA A 150 -11.74 -19.10 -40.33
CA ALA A 150 -12.69 -20.05 -40.91
C ALA A 150 -12.28 -20.53 -42.32
N GLY A 151 -11.68 -19.64 -43.13
CA GLY A 151 -11.24 -19.97 -44.50
C GLY A 151 -10.02 -20.90 -44.56
N ILE A 152 -9.19 -20.91 -43.50
CA ILE A 152 -8.02 -21.79 -43.39
C ILE A 152 -8.47 -23.25 -43.22
N GLU A 153 -9.46 -23.52 -42.38
CA GLU A 153 -9.94 -24.89 -42.16
C GLU A 153 -10.67 -25.44 -43.40
N SER A 154 -11.51 -24.64 -44.08
CA SER A 154 -12.12 -25.07 -45.35
C SER A 154 -11.08 -25.34 -46.44
N LEU A 155 -10.00 -24.52 -46.53
CA LEU A 155 -8.91 -24.79 -47.47
C LEU A 155 -8.13 -26.07 -47.12
N LYS A 156 -7.99 -26.43 -45.85
CA LYS A 156 -7.37 -27.70 -45.44
C LYS A 156 -8.21 -28.90 -45.87
N GLU A 157 -9.54 -28.82 -45.73
CA GLU A 157 -10.48 -29.83 -46.21
C GLU A 157 -10.44 -29.96 -47.75
N GLU A 158 -10.47 -28.84 -48.48
CA GLU A 158 -10.32 -28.82 -49.94
C GLU A 158 -8.99 -29.42 -50.41
N ILE A 159 -7.88 -29.14 -49.71
CA ILE A 159 -6.57 -29.72 -50.00
C ILE A 159 -6.54 -31.23 -49.74
N ALA A 160 -7.23 -31.71 -48.70
CA ALA A 160 -7.33 -33.13 -48.40
C ALA A 160 -8.13 -33.87 -49.49
N GLN A 161 -9.25 -33.31 -49.93
CA GLN A 161 -10.05 -33.88 -51.03
C GLN A 161 -9.27 -33.85 -52.34
N ALA A 162 -8.67 -32.71 -52.72
CA ALA A 162 -7.89 -32.58 -53.94
C ALA A 162 -6.63 -33.47 -53.97
N ALA A 163 -6.10 -33.85 -52.79
CA ALA A 163 -5.04 -34.85 -52.69
C ALA A 163 -5.59 -36.26 -52.96
N SER A 164 -6.71 -36.63 -52.34
CA SER A 164 -7.39 -37.91 -52.59
C SER A 164 -7.73 -38.08 -54.08
N ASP A 165 -8.34 -37.07 -54.70
CA ASP A 165 -8.74 -37.10 -56.11
C ASP A 165 -7.50 -37.22 -57.03
N ARG A 166 -6.41 -36.53 -56.70
CA ARG A 166 -5.13 -36.61 -57.44
C ARG A 166 -4.50 -38.00 -57.32
N ASP A 167 -4.59 -38.64 -56.17
CA ASP A 167 -4.00 -39.96 -55.93
C ASP A 167 -4.84 -41.08 -56.57
N LEU A 168 -6.17 -40.93 -56.63
CA LEU A 168 -7.05 -41.78 -57.45
C LEU A 168 -6.71 -41.66 -58.94
N LEU A 169 -6.62 -40.43 -59.48
CA LEU A 169 -6.22 -40.20 -60.87
C LEU A 169 -4.82 -40.73 -61.23
N ALA A 170 -3.92 -40.85 -60.24
CA ALA A 170 -2.62 -41.48 -60.43
C ALA A 170 -2.75 -43.01 -60.54
N ALA A 171 -3.57 -43.63 -59.68
CA ALA A 171 -3.85 -45.06 -59.76
C ALA A 171 -4.57 -45.45 -61.07
N ASP A 172 -5.57 -44.67 -61.50
CA ASP A 172 -6.28 -44.88 -62.77
C ASP A 172 -5.32 -44.78 -63.98
N LEU A 173 -4.36 -43.85 -63.93
CA LEU A 173 -3.32 -43.72 -64.96
C LEU A 173 -2.37 -44.91 -64.98
N ASP A 174 -1.92 -45.38 -63.82
CA ASP A 174 -1.04 -46.57 -63.70
C ASP A 174 -1.76 -47.86 -64.16
N LEU A 175 -3.08 -47.93 -64.04
CA LEU A 175 -3.92 -49.00 -64.58
C LEU A 175 -4.20 -48.87 -66.10
N GLY A 176 -3.84 -47.74 -66.71
CA GLY A 176 -4.04 -47.46 -68.14
C GLY A 176 -5.45 -46.97 -68.50
N GLU A 177 -6.29 -46.65 -67.52
CA GLU A 177 -7.65 -46.13 -67.71
C GLU A 177 -7.71 -44.59 -67.57
N GLY A 178 -6.68 -43.97 -66.98
CA GLY A 178 -6.56 -42.54 -66.71
C GLY A 178 -5.85 -41.69 -67.79
N SER A 179 -5.76 -40.39 -67.53
CA SER A 179 -5.24 -39.37 -68.45
C SER A 179 -4.11 -38.55 -67.79
N GLU A 180 -2.92 -38.55 -68.39
CA GLU A 180 -1.77 -37.74 -67.92
C GLU A 180 -2.11 -36.26 -67.82
N ALA A 181 -2.93 -35.76 -68.75
CA ALA A 181 -3.34 -34.36 -68.78
C ALA A 181 -4.19 -33.98 -67.57
N ASP A 182 -5.02 -34.90 -67.07
CA ASP A 182 -5.91 -34.66 -65.94
C ASP A 182 -5.19 -34.84 -64.60
N LEU A 183 -4.29 -35.83 -64.48
CA LEU A 183 -3.35 -35.92 -63.35
C LEU A 183 -2.48 -34.65 -63.22
N LYS A 184 -2.03 -34.09 -64.35
CA LYS A 184 -1.26 -32.83 -64.38
C LYS A 184 -2.10 -31.62 -63.98
N LYS A 185 -3.37 -31.55 -64.38
CA LYS A 185 -4.33 -30.52 -63.91
C LYS A 185 -4.55 -30.61 -62.40
N ALA A 186 -4.86 -31.81 -61.88
CA ALA A 186 -5.09 -32.04 -60.45
C ALA A 186 -3.86 -31.65 -59.61
N THR A 187 -2.67 -32.07 -60.03
CA THR A 187 -1.40 -31.69 -59.38
C THR A 187 -1.16 -30.17 -59.41
N THR A 188 -1.54 -29.48 -60.50
CA THR A 188 -1.44 -28.02 -60.62
C THR A 188 -2.48 -27.29 -59.78
N HIS A 189 -3.67 -27.87 -59.57
CA HIS A 189 -4.69 -27.31 -58.69
C HIS A 189 -4.30 -27.44 -57.22
N LEU A 190 -3.88 -28.63 -56.80
CA LEU A 190 -3.41 -28.93 -55.44
C LEU A 190 -2.21 -28.05 -55.02
N THR A 191 -1.26 -27.79 -55.94
CA THR A 191 -0.14 -26.88 -55.66
C THR A 191 -0.57 -25.42 -55.52
N LYS A 192 -1.62 -24.97 -56.23
CA LYS A 192 -2.23 -23.64 -56.02
C LYS A 192 -2.95 -23.55 -54.67
N LEU A 193 -3.78 -24.54 -54.32
CA LEU A 193 -4.49 -24.58 -53.04
C LEU A 193 -3.50 -24.55 -51.86
N ARG A 194 -2.43 -25.36 -51.90
CA ARG A 194 -1.36 -25.34 -50.87
C ARG A 194 -0.68 -23.97 -50.75
N LYS A 195 -0.48 -23.24 -51.85
CA LYS A 195 0.06 -21.87 -51.82
C LYS A 195 -0.93 -20.89 -51.16
N GLN A 196 -2.22 -20.99 -51.49
CA GLN A 196 -3.26 -20.16 -50.88
C GLN A 196 -3.42 -20.43 -49.37
N LEU A 197 -3.32 -21.70 -48.94
CA LEU A 197 -3.30 -22.05 -47.52
C LEU A 197 -2.10 -21.40 -46.82
N ALA A 198 -0.89 -21.54 -47.36
CA ALA A 198 0.31 -20.94 -46.77
C ALA A 198 0.23 -19.41 -46.66
N GLU A 199 -0.29 -18.74 -47.70
CA GLU A 199 -0.56 -17.30 -47.67
C GLU A 199 -1.58 -16.91 -46.59
N GLN A 200 -2.68 -17.67 -46.43
CA GLN A 200 -3.65 -17.41 -45.37
C GLN A 200 -3.09 -17.69 -43.97
N GLU A 201 -2.36 -18.79 -43.77
CA GLU A 201 -1.71 -19.13 -42.49
C GLU A 201 -0.68 -18.07 -42.08
N GLU A 202 0.08 -17.49 -43.03
CA GLU A 202 0.96 -16.34 -42.77
C GLU A 202 0.16 -15.11 -42.32
N THR A 203 -0.94 -14.76 -43.02
CA THR A 203 -1.79 -13.62 -42.60
C THR A 203 -2.43 -13.83 -41.22
N ALA A 204 -2.86 -15.05 -40.90
CA ALA A 204 -3.41 -15.39 -39.58
C ALA A 204 -2.33 -15.39 -38.48
N SER A 205 -1.10 -15.80 -38.79
CA SER A 205 0.05 -15.73 -37.87
C SER A 205 0.42 -14.28 -37.56
N LEU A 206 0.46 -13.41 -38.58
CA LEU A 206 0.69 -11.97 -38.43
C LEU A 206 -0.45 -11.31 -37.63
N ALA A 207 -1.70 -11.65 -37.91
CA ALA A 207 -2.84 -11.17 -37.12
C ALA A 207 -2.77 -11.65 -35.66
N GLY A 208 -2.39 -12.92 -35.41
CA GLY A 208 -2.15 -13.42 -34.07
C GLY A 208 -1.00 -12.69 -33.34
N ALA A 209 0.02 -12.23 -34.07
CA ALA A 209 1.09 -11.40 -33.51
C ALA A 209 0.59 -9.98 -33.15
N THR A 210 -0.24 -9.36 -33.98
CA THR A 210 -0.84 -8.05 -33.65
C THR A 210 -1.81 -8.13 -32.48
N GLN A 211 -2.60 -9.21 -32.37
CA GLN A 211 -3.46 -9.49 -31.22
C GLN A 211 -2.67 -9.54 -29.90
N ARG A 212 -1.59 -10.33 -29.84
CA ARG A 212 -0.70 -10.37 -28.66
C ARG A 212 -0.07 -9.00 -28.35
N GLY A 213 0.21 -8.20 -29.37
CA GLY A 213 0.68 -6.82 -29.22
C GLY A 213 -0.36 -5.90 -28.57
N TYR A 214 -1.62 -5.99 -28.98
CA TYR A 214 -2.73 -5.25 -28.36
C TYR A 214 -2.99 -5.72 -26.92
N GLU A 215 -3.02 -7.03 -26.67
CA GLU A 215 -3.22 -7.61 -25.34
C GLU A 215 -2.16 -7.14 -24.35
N LYS A 216 -0.88 -7.18 -24.74
CA LYS A 216 0.21 -6.65 -23.90
C LYS A 216 0.01 -5.17 -23.62
N ARG A 217 -0.32 -4.37 -24.64
CA ARG A 217 -0.49 -2.92 -24.47
C ARG A 217 -1.72 -2.55 -23.63
N LEU A 218 -2.78 -3.35 -23.68
CA LEU A 218 -3.94 -3.22 -22.78
C LEU A 218 -3.56 -3.56 -21.34
N ALA A 219 -2.77 -4.60 -21.10
CA ALA A 219 -2.26 -4.93 -19.78
C ALA A 219 -1.38 -3.80 -19.20
N ASP A 220 -0.40 -3.33 -19.98
CA ASP A 220 0.51 -2.24 -19.60
C ASP A 220 -0.28 -0.94 -19.27
N LEU A 221 -1.28 -0.58 -20.07
CA LEU A 221 -2.13 0.60 -19.83
C LEU A 221 -3.09 0.41 -18.65
N SER A 222 -3.64 -0.79 -18.45
CA SER A 222 -4.53 -1.08 -17.32
C SER A 222 -3.78 -1.01 -15.99
N GLU A 223 -2.53 -1.49 -15.96
CA GLU A 223 -1.65 -1.35 -14.80
C GLU A 223 -1.26 0.12 -14.56
N THR A 224 -0.93 0.87 -15.61
CA THR A 224 -0.66 2.31 -15.51
C THR A 224 -1.89 3.06 -14.98
N LYS A 225 -3.11 2.72 -15.44
CA LYS A 225 -4.36 3.28 -14.92
C LYS A 225 -4.56 2.94 -13.45
N ARG A 226 -4.33 1.69 -13.04
CA ARG A 226 -4.44 1.24 -11.65
C ARG A 226 -3.49 2.03 -10.71
N GLN A 227 -2.28 2.30 -11.18
CA GLN A 227 -1.30 3.12 -10.44
C GLN A 227 -1.74 4.59 -10.33
N ALA A 228 -2.25 5.18 -11.42
CA ALA A 228 -2.80 6.55 -11.41
C ALA A 228 -4.04 6.68 -10.50
N GLU A 229 -4.95 5.70 -10.52
CA GLU A 229 -6.09 5.65 -9.58
C GLU A 229 -5.63 5.53 -8.12
N GLN A 230 -4.58 4.75 -7.83
CA GLN A 230 -4.02 4.64 -6.48
C GLN A 230 -3.41 5.99 -6.02
N GLU A 231 -2.63 6.64 -6.88
CA GLU A 231 -2.07 7.97 -6.62
C GLU A 231 -3.19 8.99 -6.36
N PHE A 232 -4.22 9.04 -7.20
CA PHE A 232 -5.39 9.91 -7.01
C PHE A 232 -6.09 9.68 -5.67
N ARG A 233 -6.31 8.44 -5.24
CA ARG A 233 -6.93 8.12 -3.94
C ARG A 233 -6.06 8.56 -2.76
N CYS A 234 -4.74 8.40 -2.86
CA CYS A 234 -3.79 8.86 -1.86
C CYS A 234 -3.73 10.39 -1.79
N GLN A 235 -3.71 11.06 -2.94
CA GLN A 235 -3.80 12.51 -3.05
C GLN A 235 -5.11 13.06 -2.46
N LEU A 236 -6.25 12.44 -2.77
CA LEU A 236 -7.56 12.87 -2.29
C LEU A 236 -7.65 12.80 -0.76
N SER A 237 -7.07 11.76 -0.16
CA SER A 237 -6.95 11.63 1.31
C SER A 237 -6.11 12.76 1.93
N LEU A 238 -5.01 13.17 1.28
CA LEU A 238 -4.16 14.26 1.74
C LEU A 238 -4.86 15.63 1.59
N TYR A 239 -5.51 15.87 0.46
CA TYR A 239 -6.31 17.08 0.24
C TYR A 239 -7.49 17.20 1.23
N ALA A 240 -8.17 16.09 1.53
CA ALA A 240 -9.19 16.04 2.57
C ALA A 240 -8.62 16.36 3.97
N LYS A 241 -7.41 15.89 4.28
CA LYS A 241 -6.70 16.28 5.51
C LYS A 241 -6.36 17.77 5.54
N GLU A 242 -5.90 18.36 4.44
CA GLU A 242 -5.66 19.81 4.36
C GLU A 242 -6.94 20.64 4.60
N ILE A 243 -8.08 20.20 4.05
CA ILE A 243 -9.40 20.81 4.31
C ILE A 243 -9.78 20.70 5.80
N HIS A 244 -9.61 19.51 6.39
CA HIS A 244 -9.89 19.25 7.79
C HIS A 244 -9.03 20.13 8.71
N ASP A 245 -7.72 20.16 8.49
CA ASP A 245 -6.77 20.90 9.32
C ASP A 245 -7.00 22.42 9.18
N ALA A 246 -7.38 22.91 7.99
CA ALA A 246 -7.81 24.29 7.79
C ALA A 246 -9.15 24.60 8.49
N GLY A 247 -10.06 23.63 8.59
CA GLY A 247 -11.29 23.71 9.37
C GLY A 247 -11.01 23.83 10.88
N LEU A 248 -10.15 22.94 11.40
CA LEU A 248 -9.68 23.00 12.79
C LEU A 248 -9.00 24.33 13.12
N GLN A 249 -8.14 24.87 12.23
CA GLN A 249 -7.52 26.17 12.45
C GLN A 249 -8.52 27.33 12.56
N LYS A 250 -9.65 27.29 11.85
CA LYS A 250 -10.73 28.28 12.02
C LYS A 250 -11.40 28.15 13.39
N ILE A 251 -11.62 26.92 13.86
CA ILE A 251 -12.18 26.64 15.19
C ILE A 251 -11.24 27.14 16.28
N VAL A 252 -9.93 26.83 16.19
CA VAL A 252 -8.91 27.29 17.15
C VAL A 252 -8.89 28.82 17.24
N LYS A 253 -8.87 29.52 16.09
CA LYS A 253 -8.92 31.00 16.07
C LYS A 253 -10.17 31.57 16.72
N ALA A 254 -11.34 30.99 16.45
CA ALA A 254 -12.58 31.41 17.09
C ALA A 254 -12.52 31.21 18.63
N PHE A 255 -11.89 30.15 19.11
CA PHE A 255 -11.64 29.97 20.55
C PHE A 255 -10.62 30.95 21.14
N GLU A 256 -9.58 31.32 20.39
CA GLU A 256 -8.62 32.36 20.78
C GLU A 256 -9.29 33.74 20.93
N GLU A 257 -10.34 34.04 20.15
CA GLU A 257 -11.13 35.28 20.23
C GLU A 257 -12.17 35.29 21.37
N ILE A 258 -12.72 34.12 21.75
CA ILE A 258 -13.72 34.01 22.83
C ILE A 258 -13.16 34.45 24.20
N GLY A 259 -11.91 34.09 24.52
CA GLY A 259 -11.28 34.43 25.81
C GLY A 259 -11.19 35.94 26.07
N PRO A 260 -10.57 36.74 25.16
CA PRO A 260 -10.57 38.19 25.22
C PRO A 260 -11.97 38.81 25.32
N ALA A 261 -12.93 38.36 24.50
CA ALA A 261 -14.30 38.90 24.53
C ALA A 261 -14.99 38.66 25.89
N LEU A 262 -14.82 37.49 26.51
CA LEU A 262 -15.31 37.22 27.87
C LEU A 262 -14.63 38.11 28.91
N ASN A 263 -13.33 38.35 28.78
CA ASN A 263 -12.60 39.27 29.67
C ASN A 263 -13.11 40.72 29.54
N GLU A 264 -13.43 41.19 28.34
CA GLU A 264 -14.03 42.51 28.12
C GLU A 264 -15.42 42.62 28.75
N ILE A 265 -16.27 41.60 28.61
CA ILE A 265 -17.61 41.58 29.25
C ILE A 265 -17.48 41.59 30.79
N LEU A 266 -16.57 40.80 31.35
CA LEU A 266 -16.30 40.79 32.80
C LEU A 266 -15.70 42.11 33.29
N ALA A 267 -14.82 42.74 32.50
CA ALA A 267 -14.26 44.05 32.79
C ALA A 267 -15.33 45.15 32.75
N ALA A 268 -16.22 45.14 31.76
CA ALA A 268 -17.35 46.08 31.66
C ALA A 268 -18.32 45.94 32.84
N ASN A 269 -18.67 44.71 33.22
CA ASN A 269 -19.47 44.44 34.42
C ASN A 269 -18.80 44.94 35.70
N LYS A 270 -17.50 44.67 35.87
CA LYS A 270 -16.74 45.17 37.02
C LYS A 270 -16.69 46.70 37.04
N LEU A 271 -16.44 47.33 35.90
CA LEU A 271 -16.35 48.79 35.77
C LEU A 271 -17.70 49.46 36.08
N SER A 272 -18.82 48.90 35.60
CA SER A 272 -20.17 49.38 35.94
C SER A 272 -20.46 49.24 37.44
N GLY A 273 -20.13 48.07 38.02
CA GLY A 273 -20.38 47.77 39.43
C GLY A 273 -19.51 48.53 40.42
N THR A 274 -18.23 48.80 40.12
CA THR A 274 -17.30 49.47 41.05
C THR A 274 -17.09 50.95 40.78
N HIS A 275 -17.37 51.44 39.56
CA HIS A 275 -17.10 52.82 39.13
C HIS A 275 -18.24 53.49 38.35
N GLY A 276 -19.32 52.76 38.03
CA GLY A 276 -20.49 53.25 37.33
C GLY A 276 -21.72 53.44 38.24
N THR A 277 -22.90 53.26 37.67
CA THR A 277 -24.21 53.38 38.35
C THR A 277 -24.53 52.19 39.26
N GLY A 278 -23.75 51.11 39.22
CA GLY A 278 -24.03 49.86 39.93
C GLY A 278 -24.91 48.88 39.14
N ASP A 279 -25.27 49.20 37.90
CA ASP A 279 -26.06 48.32 37.03
C ASP A 279 -25.21 47.12 36.58
N GLU A 280 -25.64 45.89 36.89
CA GLU A 280 -25.03 44.67 36.35
C GLU A 280 -25.62 44.34 34.97
N PHE A 281 -24.77 44.19 33.96
CA PHE A 281 -25.17 43.57 32.69
C PHE A 281 -25.33 42.06 32.88
N SER A 282 -26.26 41.46 32.13
CA SER A 282 -26.65 40.04 32.22
C SER A 282 -25.45 39.11 32.45
N ARG A 283 -25.44 38.42 33.60
CA ARG A 283 -24.36 37.49 33.96
C ARG A 283 -24.33 36.32 32.98
N LEU A 284 -23.25 36.19 32.22
CA LEU A 284 -22.96 35.01 31.38
C LEU A 284 -22.63 33.80 32.27
N SER A 285 -23.66 33.12 32.76
CA SER A 285 -23.53 31.86 33.50
C SER A 285 -23.45 30.67 32.53
N GLY A 286 -22.30 30.49 31.89
CA GLY A 286 -22.04 29.35 30.99
C GLY A 286 -20.68 28.71 31.27
N ARG A 287 -20.67 27.43 31.71
CA ARG A 287 -19.47 26.60 31.65
C ARG A 287 -19.36 26.00 30.25
N VAL A 288 -18.46 26.55 29.41
CA VAL A 288 -18.17 26.02 28.07
C VAL A 288 -17.33 24.75 28.17
N ARG A 289 -17.78 23.69 27.46
CA ARG A 289 -17.33 22.34 27.73
C ARG A 289 -17.77 21.32 26.59
N LEU A 290 -16.79 20.63 25.95
CA LEU A 290 -16.71 19.42 25.04
C LEU A 290 -15.24 18.78 24.91
N ASP A 291 -14.87 17.57 25.40
CA ASP A 291 -13.47 17.03 25.41
C ASP A 291 -13.06 16.42 24.05
N MET A 292 -11.93 16.86 23.48
CA MET A 292 -11.46 16.44 22.16
C MET A 292 -9.98 16.03 22.23
N GLY A 293 -9.62 14.86 21.72
CA GLY A 293 -8.27 14.30 21.85
C GLY A 293 -7.16 15.26 21.40
N GLY A 294 -6.45 15.85 22.37
CA GLY A 294 -5.42 16.88 22.17
C GLY A 294 -5.72 18.23 22.86
N PHE A 295 -6.97 18.50 23.23
CA PHE A 295 -7.41 19.68 23.99
C PHE A 295 -8.21 19.24 25.22
N HIS A 296 -7.63 19.40 26.40
CA HIS A 296 -8.27 19.00 27.66
C HIS A 296 -9.33 19.98 28.14
N GLY A 297 -10.37 19.40 28.74
CA GLY A 297 -11.02 20.01 29.89
C GLY A 297 -12.39 20.56 29.59
N ILE A 298 -13.23 19.75 28.96
CA ILE A 298 -14.41 20.27 28.30
C ILE A 298 -15.51 19.12 28.24
N GLU A 299 -16.79 19.37 28.56
CA GLU A 299 -18.01 18.45 28.64
C GLU A 299 -19.43 19.11 28.39
N ASN A 300 -20.15 18.77 27.31
CA ASN A 300 -21.57 19.17 26.99
C ASN A 300 -21.88 20.51 26.27
N ASN A 301 -21.88 20.47 24.93
CA ASN A 301 -22.96 20.99 24.05
C ASN A 301 -22.71 20.50 22.61
N SER A 302 -23.45 19.50 22.11
CA SER A 302 -23.14 18.85 20.83
C SER A 302 -23.43 19.73 19.61
N ILE A 303 -22.40 20.03 18.81
CA ILE A 303 -22.53 20.60 17.46
C ILE A 303 -22.60 19.42 16.48
N SER A 304 -23.77 19.15 15.91
CA SER A 304 -23.93 18.21 14.80
C SER A 304 -23.58 18.88 13.47
N ALA A 305 -22.91 18.15 12.59
CA ALA A 305 -22.75 18.59 11.20
C ALA A 305 -24.10 18.52 10.47
N ASP A 306 -24.34 19.45 9.57
CA ASP A 306 -25.46 19.42 8.64
C ASP A 306 -25.10 18.52 7.46
N GLU A 307 -25.75 17.37 7.35
CA GLU A 307 -25.43 16.34 6.34
C GLU A 307 -25.74 16.82 4.90
N GLU A 308 -26.69 17.74 4.71
CA GLU A 308 -26.99 18.32 3.40
C GLU A 308 -25.85 19.24 2.97
N LEU A 309 -25.43 20.16 3.84
CA LEU A 309 -24.29 21.07 3.57
C LEU A 309 -22.96 20.33 3.38
N VAL A 310 -22.74 19.23 4.11
CA VAL A 310 -21.57 18.35 3.88
C VAL A 310 -21.65 17.69 2.51
N SER A 311 -22.82 17.18 2.12
CA SER A 311 -23.04 16.51 0.82
C SER A 311 -22.87 17.48 -0.35
N GLU A 312 -23.43 18.70 -0.25
CA GLU A 312 -23.22 19.77 -1.24
C GLU A 312 -21.74 20.13 -1.36
N ARG A 313 -21.03 20.25 -0.23
CA ARG A 313 -19.59 20.58 -0.23
C ARG A 313 -18.75 19.50 -0.90
N VAL A 314 -19.05 18.22 -0.66
CA VAL A 314 -18.40 17.08 -1.33
C VAL A 314 -18.70 17.09 -2.83
N ALA A 315 -19.96 17.31 -3.23
CA ALA A 315 -20.34 17.39 -4.63
C ALA A 315 -19.61 18.53 -5.36
N GLY A 316 -19.49 19.71 -4.73
CA GLY A 316 -18.72 20.84 -5.26
C GLY A 316 -17.24 20.52 -5.49
N ILE A 317 -16.57 19.89 -4.51
CA ILE A 317 -15.17 19.48 -4.64
C ILE A 317 -15.00 18.47 -5.78
N LEU A 318 -15.85 17.45 -5.87
CA LEU A 318 -15.81 16.45 -6.93
C LEU A 318 -16.09 17.05 -8.31
N ALA A 319 -16.99 18.04 -8.40
CA ALA A 319 -17.24 18.79 -9.63
C ALA A 319 -16.01 19.62 -10.04
N ASP A 320 -15.33 20.27 -9.09
CA ASP A 320 -14.12 21.06 -9.36
C ASP A 320 -12.95 20.19 -9.84
N ILE A 321 -12.77 19.00 -9.28
CA ILE A 321 -11.75 18.03 -9.76
C ILE A 321 -12.01 17.61 -11.22
N ARG A 322 -13.27 17.54 -11.65
CA ARG A 322 -13.68 17.13 -13.00
C ARG A 322 -13.62 18.24 -14.06
N LYS A 323 -13.22 19.46 -13.72
CA LYS A 323 -13.17 20.61 -14.65
C LYS A 323 -11.89 20.69 -15.51
N SER A 324 -11.09 19.62 -15.57
CA SER A 324 -9.84 19.53 -16.34
C SER A 324 -10.02 18.91 -17.73
#